data_AF-A0A2V7VBD6-F1
#
_entry.id   AF-A0A2V7VBD6-F1
#
_cell.length_a   1.000
_cell.length_b   1.000
_cell.length_c   1.000
_cell.angle_alpha   90.00
_cell.angle_beta   90.00
_cell.angle_gamma   90.00
#
_symmetry.space_group_name_H-M   'P 1'
#
loop_
_entity.id
_entity.type
_entity.pdbx_description
1 polymer ?
#
loop_
_entity_poly.entity_id
_entity_poly.type
_entity_poly.pdbx_seq_one_letter_code
_entity_poly.pdbx_strand_id
1 'polypeptide(L)'
;MAGVVIGLASASRPAPADDRDLGREILAPNDGWASFSTGTTGGAAAAPDHVYVVRNRKELIAALNDGIYPPLSSSPSNAPKIIYVDRTIDANVDDDDVPLACEQYYRNGFTLEAFLATYDPAVWGRVNPTGPREDARVASRNAQQERVR
;
A
#
# COMPACT_ATOMS: atom_id res chain seq x y z
N MET A 1 60.12 -44.08 -3.64
CA MET A 1 59.22 -43.45 -4.63
C MET A 1 57.90 -43.19 -3.93
N ALA A 2 57.52 -41.93 -3.71
CA ALA A 2 56.23 -41.56 -3.12
C ALA A 2 55.42 -40.83 -4.20
N GLY A 3 54.32 -41.45 -4.64
CA GLY A 3 53.41 -40.89 -5.65
C GLY A 3 52.37 -39.99 -4.98
N VAL A 4 52.26 -38.75 -5.44
CA VAL A 4 51.20 -37.82 -5.05
C VAL A 4 50.04 -37.98 -6.03
N VAL A 5 48.85 -38.28 -5.51
CA VAL A 5 47.61 -38.34 -6.29
C VAL A 5 46.87 -37.02 -6.08
N ILE A 6 46.69 -36.24 -7.15
CA ILE A 6 45.93 -34.98 -7.13
C ILE A 6 44.48 -35.31 -7.48
N GLY A 7 43.57 -35.19 -6.50
CA GLY A 7 42.14 -35.27 -6.71
C GLY A 7 41.60 -33.95 -7.28
N LEU A 8 41.02 -34.00 -8.48
CA LEU A 8 40.27 -32.89 -9.06
C LEU A 8 38.90 -32.81 -8.38
N ALA A 9 38.70 -31.81 -7.52
CA ALA A 9 37.39 -31.46 -7.00
C ALA A 9 36.63 -30.65 -8.06
N SER A 10 35.60 -31.27 -8.67
CA SER A 10 34.63 -30.54 -9.49
C SER A 10 33.73 -29.71 -8.57
N ALA A 11 33.90 -28.39 -8.58
CA ALA A 11 32.96 -27.48 -7.95
C ALA A 11 31.70 -27.37 -8.82
N SER A 12 30.56 -27.87 -8.34
CA SER A 12 29.26 -27.54 -8.91
C SER A 12 29.01 -26.04 -8.77
N ARG A 13 28.90 -25.33 -9.90
CA ARG A 13 28.40 -23.97 -9.91
C ARG A 13 26.90 -23.99 -9.60
N PRO A 14 26.38 -23.12 -8.72
CA PRO A 14 24.94 -22.94 -8.60
C PRO A 14 24.40 -22.51 -9.98
N ALA A 15 23.28 -23.08 -10.39
CA ALA A 15 22.57 -22.60 -11.57
C ALA A 15 22.22 -21.12 -11.35
N PRO A 16 22.30 -20.27 -12.40
CA PRO A 16 21.71 -18.94 -12.29
C PRO A 16 20.24 -19.14 -11.93
N ALA A 17 19.80 -18.52 -10.83
CA ALA A 17 18.38 -18.34 -10.64
C ALA A 17 17.91 -17.56 -11.87
N ASP A 18 16.94 -18.08 -12.62
CA ASP A 18 16.21 -17.26 -13.58
C ASP A 18 15.75 -16.03 -12.80
N ASP A 19 16.22 -14.86 -13.22
CA ASP A 19 15.86 -13.57 -12.64
C ASP A 19 14.42 -13.25 -13.04
N ARG A 20 13.51 -14.06 -12.52
CA ARG A 20 12.09 -14.04 -12.85
C ARG A 20 11.49 -12.81 -12.17
N ASP A 21 11.27 -11.79 -12.97
CA ASP A 21 10.65 -10.56 -12.52
C ASP A 21 9.12 -10.74 -12.35
N LEU A 22 8.70 -10.89 -11.09
CA LEU A 22 7.29 -11.00 -10.71
C LEU A 22 6.45 -9.79 -11.16
N GLY A 23 7.05 -8.60 -11.28
CA GLY A 23 6.34 -7.39 -11.67
C GLY A 23 5.89 -7.40 -13.14
N ARG A 24 6.48 -8.28 -13.97
CA ARG A 24 6.20 -8.39 -15.41
C ARG A 24 5.24 -9.52 -15.76
N GLU A 25 4.85 -10.31 -14.77
CA GLU A 25 3.88 -11.37 -14.97
C GLU A 25 2.47 -10.80 -15.20
N ILE A 26 1.68 -11.52 -15.99
CA ILE A 26 0.28 -11.20 -16.28
C ILE A 26 -0.60 -12.38 -15.88
N LEU A 27 -1.88 -12.14 -15.68
CA LEU A 27 -2.84 -13.22 -15.45
C LEU A 27 -2.97 -14.07 -16.72
N ALA A 28 -2.81 -15.39 -16.58
CA ALA A 28 -2.83 -16.30 -17.71
C ALA A 28 -4.23 -16.39 -18.36
N PRO A 29 -4.31 -16.71 -19.67
CA PRO A 29 -5.58 -17.05 -20.29
C PRO A 29 -6.27 -18.21 -19.58
N ASN A 30 -7.60 -18.14 -19.44
CA ASN A 30 -8.44 -19.12 -18.72
C ASN A 30 -8.20 -19.20 -17.20
N ASP A 31 -7.48 -18.25 -16.61
CA ASP A 31 -7.28 -18.16 -15.15
C ASP A 31 -8.38 -17.31 -14.50
N GLY A 32 -9.59 -17.87 -14.48
CA GLY A 32 -10.76 -17.26 -13.84
C GLY A 32 -11.30 -16.01 -14.56
N TRP A 33 -12.20 -15.30 -13.87
CA TRP A 33 -12.97 -14.20 -14.47
C TRP A 33 -12.13 -13.02 -14.96
N ALA A 34 -11.04 -12.69 -14.27
CA ALA A 34 -10.19 -11.57 -14.63
C ALA A 34 -9.36 -11.82 -15.91
N SER A 35 -9.37 -13.04 -16.45
CA SER A 35 -8.75 -13.38 -17.75
C SER A 35 -9.67 -13.11 -18.95
N PHE A 36 -10.94 -12.72 -18.73
CA PHE A 36 -11.92 -12.48 -19.79
C PHE A 36 -11.56 -11.30 -20.70
N SER A 37 -11.97 -11.35 -21.97
CA SER A 37 -11.75 -10.30 -22.98
C SER A 37 -10.24 -9.99 -23.17
N THR A 38 -9.80 -8.78 -22.82
CA THR A 38 -8.40 -8.35 -22.90
C THR A 38 -7.53 -8.90 -21.76
N GLY A 39 -8.14 -9.60 -20.79
CA GLY A 39 -7.45 -10.13 -19.61
C GLY A 39 -6.98 -9.04 -18.66
N THR A 40 -6.10 -9.44 -17.72
CA THR A 40 -5.50 -8.55 -16.71
C THR A 40 -3.98 -8.55 -16.86
N THR A 41 -3.43 -7.44 -17.32
CA THR A 41 -1.98 -7.25 -17.53
C THR A 41 -1.34 -6.29 -16.53
N GLY A 42 -2.16 -5.59 -15.74
CA GLY A 42 -1.70 -4.60 -14.77
C GLY A 42 -0.71 -3.60 -15.41
N GLY A 43 0.44 -3.45 -14.76
CA GLY A 43 1.54 -2.62 -15.24
C GLY A 43 2.65 -3.36 -15.96
N ALA A 44 2.46 -4.61 -16.40
CA ALA A 44 3.53 -5.44 -16.97
C ALA A 44 4.27 -4.77 -18.16
N ALA A 45 3.60 -3.86 -18.88
CA ALA A 45 4.17 -3.07 -19.97
C ALA A 45 4.84 -1.75 -19.54
N ALA A 46 5.06 -1.53 -18.23
CA ALA A 46 5.69 -0.31 -17.72
C ALA A 46 7.05 -0.04 -18.38
N ALA A 47 7.26 1.18 -18.83
CA ALA A 47 8.58 1.62 -19.28
C ALA A 47 9.58 1.58 -18.10
N PRO A 48 10.91 1.49 -18.36
CA PRO A 48 11.91 1.37 -17.29
C PRO A 48 11.87 2.49 -16.25
N ASP A 49 11.46 3.69 -16.64
CA ASP A 49 11.27 4.87 -15.78
C ASP A 49 9.97 4.84 -14.95
N HIS A 50 9.06 3.90 -15.23
CA HIS A 50 7.82 3.64 -14.48
C HIS A 50 7.92 2.37 -13.62
N VAL A 51 9.14 1.98 -13.27
CA VAL A 51 9.45 0.89 -12.34
C VAL A 51 10.00 1.49 -11.07
N TYR A 52 9.25 1.35 -9.98
CA TYR A 52 9.55 1.97 -8.69
C TYR A 52 9.86 0.91 -7.64
N VAL A 53 10.79 1.23 -6.74
CA VAL A 53 10.98 0.50 -5.48
C VAL A 53 10.66 1.47 -4.36
N VAL A 54 9.67 1.13 -3.54
CA VAL A 54 9.11 2.02 -2.51
C VAL A 54 9.27 1.41 -1.13
N ARG A 55 9.55 2.27 -0.15
CA ARG A 55 9.92 1.90 1.22
C ARG A 55 9.13 2.65 2.29
N ASN A 56 8.35 3.65 1.92
CA ASN A 56 7.53 4.45 2.83
C ASN A 56 6.27 4.95 2.11
N ARG A 57 5.38 5.59 2.88
CA ARG A 57 4.10 6.10 2.37
C ARG A 57 4.29 7.12 1.25
N LYS A 58 5.22 8.07 1.42
CA LYS A 58 5.46 9.15 0.47
C LYS A 58 5.90 8.61 -0.90
N GLU A 59 6.84 7.67 -0.91
CA GLU A 59 7.33 7.01 -2.12
C GLU A 59 6.22 6.19 -2.81
N LEU A 60 5.40 5.46 -2.05
CA LEU A 60 4.27 4.72 -2.59
C LEU A 60 3.27 5.65 -3.28
N ILE A 61 2.90 6.75 -2.63
CA ILE A 61 1.97 7.72 -3.22
C ILE A 61 2.58 8.41 -4.45
N ALA A 62 3.87 8.76 -4.41
CA ALA A 62 4.56 9.31 -5.57
C ALA A 62 4.51 8.33 -6.76
N ALA A 63 4.87 7.06 -6.55
CA ALA A 63 4.88 6.04 -7.58
C ALA A 63 3.48 5.80 -8.20
N LEU A 64 2.42 5.78 -7.37
CA LEU A 64 1.04 5.71 -7.85
C LEU A 64 0.65 6.90 -8.73
N ASN A 65 1.26 8.06 -8.48
CA ASN A 65 1.02 9.33 -9.18
C ASN A 65 2.16 9.71 -10.12
N ASP A 66 2.79 8.71 -10.75
CA ASP A 66 3.77 8.93 -11.82
C ASP A 66 5.04 9.66 -11.37
N GLY A 67 5.50 9.35 -10.15
CA GLY A 67 6.67 9.95 -9.52
C GLY A 67 6.42 11.32 -8.89
N ILE A 68 5.17 11.80 -8.85
CA ILE A 68 4.85 13.16 -8.38
C ILE A 68 4.35 13.14 -6.94
N TYR A 69 5.00 13.91 -6.06
CA TYR A 69 4.55 14.18 -4.68
C TYR A 69 5.01 15.57 -4.21
N PRO A 70 4.14 16.42 -3.63
CA PRO A 70 2.68 16.41 -3.74
C PRO A 70 2.25 16.79 -5.19
N PRO A 71 1.10 16.32 -5.71
CA PRO A 71 -0.17 16.22 -5.01
C PRO A 71 -0.62 14.79 -4.68
N LEU A 72 -1.35 14.69 -3.58
CA LEU A 72 -2.13 13.52 -3.21
C LEU A 72 -3.38 13.48 -4.12
N SER A 73 -3.32 12.92 -5.34
CA SER A 73 -4.53 12.59 -6.10
C SER A 73 -5.20 11.32 -5.55
N SER A 74 -6.53 11.34 -5.36
CA SER A 74 -7.33 10.15 -5.05
C SER A 74 -7.53 9.22 -6.26
N SER A 75 -7.07 9.68 -7.43
CA SER A 75 -7.08 8.94 -8.69
C SER A 75 -5.63 8.78 -9.16
N PRO A 76 -5.01 7.60 -8.95
CA PRO A 76 -3.67 7.30 -9.45
C PRO A 76 -3.55 7.50 -10.97
N SER A 77 -2.33 7.69 -11.46
CA SER A 77 -2.07 7.74 -12.91
C SER A 77 -2.46 6.42 -13.57
N ASN A 78 -3.03 6.48 -14.78
CA ASN A 78 -3.35 5.28 -15.58
C ASN A 78 -2.17 4.75 -16.41
N ALA A 79 -0.99 5.39 -16.34
CA ALA A 79 0.21 4.89 -17.04
C ALA A 79 0.59 3.47 -16.54
N PRO A 80 1.00 2.53 -17.40
CA PRO A 80 1.52 1.25 -16.94
C PRO A 80 2.72 1.45 -16.02
N LYS A 81 2.67 0.87 -14.81
CA LYS A 81 3.73 1.03 -13.80
C LYS A 81 3.89 -0.22 -12.93
N ILE A 82 5.11 -0.47 -12.48
CA ILE A 82 5.43 -1.52 -11.52
C ILE A 82 5.94 -0.87 -10.25
N ILE A 83 5.43 -1.33 -9.10
CA ILE A 83 5.82 -0.82 -7.79
C ILE A 83 6.21 -2.01 -6.92
N TYR A 84 7.50 -2.18 -6.66
CA TYR A 84 7.98 -3.14 -5.68
C TYR A 84 7.97 -2.51 -4.29
N VAL A 85 7.32 -3.19 -3.36
CA VAL A 85 7.30 -2.81 -1.95
C VAL A 85 8.47 -3.48 -1.25
N ASP A 86 9.48 -2.70 -0.90
CA ASP A 86 10.65 -3.16 -0.17
C ASP A 86 10.50 -2.79 1.30
N ARG A 87 10.01 -3.74 2.10
CA ARG A 87 9.65 -3.67 3.53
C ARG A 87 8.22 -3.20 3.84
N THR A 88 7.90 -3.17 5.13
CA THR A 88 6.64 -2.63 5.65
C THR A 88 6.51 -1.14 5.35
N ILE A 89 5.37 -0.75 4.79
CA ILE A 89 4.96 0.64 4.62
C ILE A 89 3.78 0.89 5.56
N ASP A 90 3.97 1.77 6.55
CA ASP A 90 2.86 2.26 7.36
C ASP A 90 2.16 3.40 6.62
N ALA A 91 0.87 3.25 6.32
CA ALA A 91 0.07 4.28 5.68
C ALA A 91 -0.43 5.36 6.67
N ASN A 92 -0.34 5.08 7.97
CA ASN A 92 -0.85 5.91 9.05
C ASN A 92 0.27 6.78 9.65
N VAL A 93 0.97 7.49 8.76
CA VAL A 93 2.09 8.39 9.07
C VAL A 93 1.84 9.79 8.50
N ASP A 94 2.52 10.79 9.03
CA ASP A 94 2.59 12.13 8.46
C ASP A 94 3.50 12.19 7.21
N ASP A 95 3.78 13.39 6.69
CA ASP A 95 4.58 13.55 5.46
C ASP A 95 6.09 13.36 5.69
N ASP A 96 6.49 13.30 6.96
CA ASP A 96 7.85 13.05 7.43
C ASP A 96 8.04 11.59 7.90
N ASP A 97 7.09 10.71 7.56
CA ASP A 97 7.06 9.28 7.91
C ASP A 97 6.93 9.03 9.43
N VAL A 98 6.36 9.98 10.17
CA VAL A 98 6.11 9.86 11.61
C VAL A 98 4.72 9.25 11.86
N PRO A 99 4.60 8.17 12.66
CA PRO A 99 3.30 7.56 12.98
C PRO A 99 2.30 8.54 13.58
N LEU A 100 1.05 8.48 13.12
CA LEU A 100 -0.06 9.32 13.57
C LEU A 100 -0.93 8.59 14.59
N ALA A 101 -1.08 9.15 15.78
CA ALA A 101 -2.04 8.67 16.77
C ALA A 101 -3.50 9.05 16.39
N CYS A 102 -4.47 8.33 16.95
CA CYS A 102 -5.90 8.56 16.70
C CYS A 102 -6.32 10.01 16.94
N GLU A 103 -5.80 10.63 18.00
CA GLU A 103 -6.14 11.98 18.45
C GLU A 103 -5.69 13.04 17.43
N GLN A 104 -4.66 12.76 16.63
CA GLN A 104 -4.20 13.67 15.57
C GLN A 104 -5.21 13.76 14.42
N TYR A 105 -6.12 12.79 14.30
CA TYR A 105 -7.24 12.83 13.37
C TYR A 105 -8.49 13.49 13.93
N TYR A 106 -8.56 13.79 15.23
CA TYR A 106 -9.77 14.36 15.81
C TYR A 106 -10.05 15.74 15.22
N ARG A 107 -11.30 15.97 14.83
CA ARG A 107 -11.80 17.22 14.23
C ARG A 107 -13.03 17.70 14.98
N ASN A 108 -13.27 19.02 14.92
CA ASN A 108 -14.49 19.65 15.44
C ASN A 108 -14.80 19.29 16.91
N GLY A 109 -13.76 19.13 17.74
CA GLY A 109 -13.91 18.80 19.16
C GLY A 109 -14.40 17.37 19.43
N PHE A 110 -14.22 16.44 18.50
CA PHE A 110 -14.46 15.02 18.75
C PHE A 110 -13.58 14.51 19.88
N THR A 111 -14.17 13.76 20.81
CA THR A 111 -13.49 12.89 21.76
C THR A 111 -14.30 11.61 21.87
N LEU A 112 -13.63 10.47 22.07
CA LEU A 112 -14.31 9.18 22.23
C LEU A 112 -15.23 9.20 23.44
N GLU A 113 -14.78 9.79 24.55
CA GLU A 113 -15.53 9.86 25.80
C GLU A 113 -16.84 10.64 25.62
N ALA A 114 -16.80 11.80 24.96
CA ALA A 114 -18.01 12.59 24.74
C ALA A 114 -18.96 11.93 23.73
N PHE A 115 -18.40 11.25 22.72
CA PHE A 115 -19.20 10.49 21.77
C PHE A 115 -19.96 9.35 22.47
N LEU A 116 -19.25 8.55 23.27
CA LEU A 116 -19.85 7.45 24.03
C LEU A 116 -20.88 7.95 25.05
N ALA A 117 -20.60 9.03 25.77
CA ALA A 117 -21.56 9.60 26.72
C ALA A 117 -22.83 10.16 26.04
N THR A 118 -22.70 10.71 24.83
CA THR A 118 -23.85 11.26 24.08
C THR A 118 -24.73 10.16 23.50
N TYR A 119 -24.10 9.11 22.95
CA TYR A 119 -24.78 8.04 22.20
C TYR A 119 -24.89 6.72 22.97
N ASP A 120 -24.68 6.73 24.29
CA ASP A 120 -24.99 5.60 25.15
C ASP A 120 -26.46 5.19 24.93
N PRO A 121 -26.77 3.92 24.63
CA PRO A 121 -28.15 3.48 24.41
C PRO A 121 -29.11 3.76 25.58
N ALA A 122 -28.61 3.91 26.81
CA ALA A 122 -29.42 4.30 27.97
C ALA A 122 -29.87 5.77 27.93
N VAL A 123 -29.14 6.63 27.22
CA VAL A 123 -29.43 8.07 27.06
C VAL A 123 -30.07 8.36 25.70
N TRP A 124 -29.51 7.80 24.64
CA TRP A 124 -29.88 8.09 23.25
C TRP A 124 -30.93 7.12 22.68
N GLY A 125 -31.05 5.92 23.26
CA GLY A 125 -31.85 4.83 22.71
C GLY A 125 -31.15 4.08 21.56
N ARG A 126 -31.92 3.29 20.80
CA ARG A 126 -31.42 2.45 19.70
C ARG A 126 -31.77 3.01 18.33
N VAL A 127 -31.45 4.29 18.14
CA VAL A 127 -31.58 4.98 16.84
C VAL A 127 -30.20 5.40 16.35
N ASN A 128 -30.07 5.69 15.06
CA ASN A 128 -28.79 6.12 14.50
C ASN A 128 -28.29 7.40 15.20
N PRO A 129 -26.99 7.47 15.56
CA PRO A 129 -26.37 8.71 16.01
C PRO A 129 -26.54 9.82 14.97
N THR A 130 -26.89 11.01 15.43
CA THR A 130 -27.02 12.21 14.59
C THR A 130 -26.56 13.45 15.37
N GLY A 131 -26.38 14.57 14.66
CA GLY A 131 -26.03 15.85 15.25
C GLY A 131 -24.52 16.07 15.43
N PRO A 132 -24.13 17.15 16.13
CA PRO A 132 -22.76 17.68 16.07
C PRO A 132 -21.65 16.71 16.48
N ARG A 133 -21.92 15.77 17.39
CA ARG A 133 -20.94 14.76 17.83
C ARG A 133 -20.68 13.71 16.76
N GLU A 134 -21.72 13.25 16.08
CA GLU A 134 -21.59 12.36 14.92
C GLU A 134 -20.93 13.08 13.74
N ASP A 135 -21.27 14.35 13.49
CA ASP A 135 -20.60 15.15 12.46
C ASP A 135 -19.10 15.28 12.74
N ALA A 136 -18.71 15.49 14.00
CA ALA A 136 -17.32 15.54 14.43
C ALA A 136 -16.60 14.19 14.25
N ARG A 137 -17.26 13.06 14.53
CA ARG A 137 -16.74 11.71 14.26
C ARG A 137 -16.54 11.49 12.76
N VAL A 138 -17.51 11.86 11.93
CA VAL A 138 -17.43 11.77 10.47
C VAL A 138 -16.25 12.59 9.94
N ALA A 139 -16.10 13.83 10.41
CA ALA A 139 -14.97 14.69 10.03
C ALA A 139 -13.62 14.09 10.45
N SER A 140 -13.54 13.50 11.64
CA SER A 140 -12.33 12.84 12.14
C SER A 140 -11.97 11.60 11.30
N ARG A 141 -12.97 10.79 10.95
CA ARG A 141 -12.81 9.64 10.04
C ARG A 141 -12.34 10.08 8.65
N ASN A 142 -12.87 11.18 8.12
CA ASN A 142 -12.43 11.70 6.82
C ASN A 142 -10.98 12.19 6.86
N ALA A 143 -10.55 12.82 7.95
CA ALA A 143 -9.15 13.23 8.14
C ALA A 143 -8.18 12.04 8.13
N GLN A 144 -8.58 10.90 8.72
CA GLN A 144 -7.79 9.66 8.60
C GLN A 144 -7.84 9.10 7.18
N GLN A 145 -9.01 9.08 6.55
CA GLN A 145 -9.20 8.60 5.18
C GLN A 145 -8.33 9.35 4.16
N GLU A 146 -8.10 10.65 4.36
CA GLU A 146 -7.15 11.42 3.54
C GLU A 146 -5.71 10.91 3.62
N ARG A 147 -5.35 10.20 4.70
CA ARG A 147 -4.02 9.60 4.89
C ARG A 147 -3.94 8.15 4.40
N VAL A 148 -4.91 7.30 4.75
CA VAL A 148 -4.83 5.84 4.56
C VAL A 148 -5.63 5.31 3.35
N ARG A 149 -5.87 6.15 2.35
CA ARG A 149 -6.61 5.77 1.14
C ARG A 149 -5.81 4.92 0.17
#